data_AF-A0A497FZH8-F1
#
_entry.id   AF-A0A497FZH8-F1
#
_cell.length_a   1.000
_cell.length_b   1.000
_cell.length_c   1.000
_cell.angle_alpha   90.00
_cell.angle_beta   90.00
_cell.angle_gamma   90.00
#
_symmetry.space_group_name_H-M   'P 1'
#
loop_
_entity.id
_entity.type
_entity.pdbx_description
1 polymer ?
#
loop_
_entity_poly.entity_id
_entity_poly.type
_entity_poly.pdbx_seq_one_letter_code
_entity_poly.pdbx_strand_id
1 'polypeptide(L)'
;MKGRGQVLLLAVIILASAVLYALSVLKYSHPRAVLIRDYVQAAEVVQLARVWIKSGLCPLCIKQTSLLLYKLNKTYSLNIPALTNDTFKNISLNITSGFANYTVIFYTSKGPYVRVLAYYEYEYVNSYFRRIGAEEVLVYNYTLRYYHIYDGPWGRILLYPQLIDVYLNLDLRYLGNGTWIVGIPVNMTWRLIDKFEIPIKIGR
;
A
#
# COMPACT_ATOMS: atom_id res chain seq x y z
N MET A 1 60.82 42.72 -21.23
CA MET A 1 59.98 41.50 -21.19
C MET A 1 59.69 40.99 -19.76
N LYS A 2 59.37 41.85 -18.77
CA LYS A 2 59.10 41.42 -17.37
C LYS A 2 57.63 41.57 -16.91
N GLY A 3 56.80 42.35 -17.60
CA GLY A 3 55.41 42.63 -17.17
C GLY A 3 54.35 41.61 -17.62
N ARG A 4 54.52 40.96 -18.78
CA ARG A 4 53.51 40.02 -19.32
C ARG A 4 53.40 38.72 -18.51
N GLY A 5 54.51 38.24 -17.95
CA GLY A 5 54.52 37.03 -17.11
C GLY A 5 53.86 37.24 -15.75
N GLN A 6 53.97 38.46 -15.18
CA GLN A 6 53.33 38.81 -13.91
C GLN A 6 51.81 38.93 -14.03
N VAL A 7 51.33 39.47 -15.15
CA VAL A 7 49.88 39.56 -15.43
C VAL A 7 49.28 38.17 -15.64
N LEU A 8 49.98 37.27 -16.35
CA LEU A 8 49.53 35.90 -16.55
C LEU A 8 49.47 35.12 -15.22
N LEU A 9 50.49 35.27 -14.37
CA LEU A 9 50.53 34.64 -13.05
C LEU A 9 49.36 35.11 -12.17
N LEU A 10 49.07 36.41 -12.18
CA LEU A 10 47.95 36.98 -11.44
C LEU A 10 46.60 36.42 -11.92
N ALA A 11 46.41 36.30 -13.23
CA ALA A 11 45.20 35.73 -13.82
C ALA A 11 45.00 34.26 -13.42
N VAL A 12 46.08 33.47 -13.40
CA VAL A 12 46.04 32.06 -12.97
C VAL A 12 45.70 31.93 -11.49
N ILE A 13 46.24 32.79 -10.63
CA ILE A 13 45.92 32.79 -9.19
C ILE A 13 44.46 33.16 -8.96
N ILE A 14 43.94 34.17 -9.66
CA ILE A 14 42.53 34.57 -9.57
C ILE A 14 41.62 33.42 -10.03
N LEU A 15 41.93 32.78 -11.15
CA LEU A 15 41.16 31.66 -11.68
C LEU A 15 41.18 30.46 -10.74
N ALA A 16 42.36 30.09 -10.21
CA ALA A 16 42.49 28.99 -9.25
C ALA A 16 41.69 29.26 -7.97
N SER A 17 41.72 30.50 -7.48
CA SER A 17 40.96 30.92 -6.30
C SER A 17 39.44 30.85 -6.55
N ALA A 18 38.98 31.30 -7.71
CA ALA A 18 37.57 31.24 -8.11
C ALA A 18 37.07 29.79 -8.26
N VAL A 19 37.89 28.90 -8.83
CA VAL A 19 37.57 27.48 -8.98
C VAL A 19 37.49 26.79 -7.61
N LEU A 20 38.46 27.04 -6.72
CA LEU A 20 38.45 26.50 -5.35
C LEU A 20 37.23 27.00 -4.57
N TYR A 21 36.86 28.27 -4.72
CA TYR A 21 35.67 28.83 -4.10
C TYR A 21 34.38 28.16 -4.62
N ALA A 22 34.22 28.03 -5.94
CA ALA A 22 33.07 27.37 -6.55
C ALA A 22 32.94 25.90 -6.10
N LEU A 23 34.05 25.16 -6.03
CA LEU A 23 34.11 23.80 -5.48
C LEU A 23 33.74 23.74 -3.99
N SER A 24 34.17 24.74 -3.20
CA SER A 24 33.81 24.83 -1.79
C SER A 24 32.31 25.04 -1.57
N VAL A 25 31.68 25.85 -2.43
CA VAL A 25 30.23 26.11 -2.39
C VAL A 25 29.44 24.89 -2.86
N LEU A 26 29.91 24.19 -3.90
CA LEU A 26 29.28 22.97 -4.40
C LEU A 26 29.42 21.76 -3.45
N LYS A 27 30.48 21.71 -2.63
CA LYS A 27 30.66 20.66 -1.60
C LYS A 27 29.58 20.70 -0.52
N TYR A 28 28.97 21.85 -0.27
CA TYR A 28 27.81 21.97 0.60
C TYR A 28 26.54 21.73 -0.21
N SER A 29 26.30 20.47 -0.58
CA SER A 29 24.95 20.04 -0.92
C SER A 29 24.11 20.11 0.36
N HIS A 30 23.50 21.28 0.63
CA HIS A 30 22.44 21.33 1.63
C HIS A 30 21.38 20.31 1.19
N PRO A 31 21.04 19.30 2.02
CA PRO A 31 19.95 18.41 1.71
C PRO A 31 18.69 19.27 1.60
N ARG A 32 18.29 19.57 0.36
CA ARG A 32 16.99 20.18 0.10
C ARG A 32 15.99 19.07 0.25
N ALA A 33 15.41 18.95 1.43
CA ALA A 33 14.18 18.20 1.62
C ALA A 33 13.09 18.90 0.78
N VAL A 34 12.87 18.42 -0.44
CA VAL A 34 11.70 18.82 -1.22
C VAL A 34 10.51 18.11 -0.57
N LEU A 35 9.77 18.85 0.24
CA LEU A 35 8.53 18.36 0.81
C LEU A 35 7.47 18.35 -0.31
N ILE A 36 7.44 17.28 -1.10
CA ILE A 36 6.46 17.07 -2.17
C ILE A 36 5.10 16.87 -1.50
N ARG A 37 4.21 17.86 -1.62
CA ARG A 37 2.82 17.79 -1.14
C ARG A 37 1.85 17.21 -2.17
N ASP A 38 2.36 16.71 -3.29
CA ASP A 38 1.60 16.31 -4.49
C ASP A 38 1.30 14.82 -4.58
N TYR A 39 1.12 14.15 -3.44
CA TYR A 39 0.75 12.73 -3.41
C TYR A 39 -0.75 12.47 -3.35
N VAL A 40 -1.56 13.53 -3.30
CA VAL A 40 -3.01 13.43 -3.14
C VAL A 40 -3.65 12.65 -4.30
N GLN A 41 -3.29 12.94 -5.54
CA GLN A 41 -3.82 12.24 -6.71
C GLN A 41 -3.48 10.75 -6.68
N ALA A 42 -2.23 10.41 -6.35
CA ALA A 42 -1.82 9.02 -6.21
C ALA A 42 -2.52 8.33 -5.01
N ALA A 43 -2.78 9.05 -3.92
CA ALA A 43 -3.54 8.54 -2.78
C ALA A 43 -5.02 8.29 -3.13
N GLU A 44 -5.65 9.14 -3.94
CA GLU A 44 -7.00 8.91 -4.47
C GLU A 44 -7.05 7.64 -5.33
N VAL A 45 -6.02 7.41 -6.14
CA VAL A 45 -5.87 6.17 -6.93
C VAL A 45 -5.70 4.94 -6.04
N VAL A 46 -5.02 5.05 -4.89
CA VAL A 46 -4.97 3.96 -3.89
C VAL A 46 -6.37 3.64 -3.35
N GLN A 47 -7.20 4.66 -3.09
CA GLN A 47 -8.58 4.44 -2.62
C GLN A 47 -9.42 3.72 -3.69
N LEU A 48 -9.28 4.11 -4.96
CA LEU A 48 -9.92 3.40 -6.06
C LEU A 48 -9.50 1.92 -6.10
N ALA A 49 -8.21 1.63 -5.94
CA ALA A 49 -7.71 0.25 -5.86
C ALA A 49 -8.35 -0.53 -4.70
N ARG A 50 -8.48 0.08 -3.51
CA ARG A 50 -9.13 -0.55 -2.35
C ARG A 50 -10.59 -0.91 -2.64
N VAL A 51 -11.33 -0.03 -3.33
CA VAL A 51 -12.71 -0.32 -3.76
C VAL A 51 -12.74 -1.54 -4.70
N TRP A 52 -11.77 -1.66 -5.61
CA TRP A 52 -11.68 -2.81 -6.51
C TRP A 52 -11.37 -4.09 -5.75
N ILE A 53 -10.41 -4.05 -4.82
CA ILE A 53 -10.05 -5.20 -3.98
C ILE A 53 -11.24 -5.63 -3.11
N LYS A 54 -11.94 -4.68 -2.49
CA LYS A 54 -13.17 -4.91 -1.72
C LYS A 54 -14.25 -5.62 -2.55
N SER A 55 -14.40 -5.25 -3.82
CA SER A 55 -15.33 -5.90 -4.76
C SER A 55 -14.78 -7.20 -5.37
N GLY A 56 -13.65 -7.71 -4.88
CA GLY A 56 -13.05 -8.95 -5.35
C GLY A 56 -12.49 -8.88 -6.78
N LEU A 57 -12.12 -7.67 -7.22
CA LEU A 57 -11.69 -7.33 -8.59
C LEU A 57 -12.78 -7.60 -9.65
N CYS A 58 -14.04 -7.28 -9.34
CA CYS A 58 -15.15 -7.42 -10.28
C CYS A 58 -14.96 -6.52 -11.52
N PRO A 59 -14.95 -7.08 -12.76
CA PRO A 59 -14.72 -6.30 -13.98
C PRO A 59 -15.74 -5.17 -14.20
N LEU A 60 -17.01 -5.41 -13.89
CA LEU A 60 -18.07 -4.39 -14.01
C LEU A 60 -17.85 -3.26 -13.00
N CYS A 61 -17.49 -3.58 -11.75
CA CYS A 61 -17.17 -2.59 -10.72
C CYS A 61 -15.96 -1.74 -11.13
N ILE A 62 -14.90 -2.37 -11.66
CA ILE A 62 -13.71 -1.68 -12.18
C ILE A 62 -14.10 -0.70 -13.28
N LYS A 63 -14.87 -1.15 -14.29
CA LYS A 63 -15.32 -0.29 -15.39
C LYS A 63 -16.15 0.90 -14.89
N GLN A 64 -17.14 0.66 -14.04
CA GLN A 64 -18.04 1.69 -13.51
C GLN A 64 -17.29 2.73 -12.68
N THR A 65 -16.44 2.28 -11.75
CA THR A 65 -15.68 3.18 -10.87
C THR A 65 -14.56 3.91 -11.61
N SER A 66 -13.94 3.30 -12.62
CA SER A 66 -12.99 4.00 -13.52
C SER A 66 -13.66 5.13 -14.29
N LEU A 67 -14.84 4.89 -14.85
CA LEU A 67 -15.63 5.91 -15.55
C LEU A 67 -16.07 7.02 -14.59
N LEU A 68 -16.44 6.67 -13.36
CA LEU A 68 -16.78 7.64 -12.33
C LEU A 68 -15.57 8.51 -11.97
N LEU A 69 -14.40 7.92 -11.74
CA LEU A 69 -13.16 8.67 -11.49
C LEU A 69 -12.86 9.62 -12.65
N TYR A 70 -12.97 9.16 -13.90
CA TYR A 70 -12.76 10.01 -15.07
C TYR A 70 -13.71 11.22 -15.11
N LYS A 71 -14.99 11.01 -14.81
CA LYS A 71 -15.98 12.10 -14.72
C LYS A 71 -15.62 13.07 -13.60
N LEU A 72 -15.35 12.58 -12.39
CA LEU A 72 -14.98 13.40 -11.24
C LEU A 72 -13.69 14.20 -11.49
N ASN A 73 -12.68 13.56 -12.08
CA ASN A 73 -11.41 14.20 -12.43
C ASN A 73 -11.61 15.37 -13.39
N LYS A 74 -12.52 15.25 -14.36
CA LYS A 74 -12.90 16.35 -15.26
C LYS A 74 -13.74 17.42 -14.58
N THR A 75 -14.74 17.03 -13.78
CA THR A 75 -15.66 17.97 -13.13
C THR A 75 -14.95 18.83 -12.09
N TYR A 76 -14.09 18.22 -11.27
CA TYR A 76 -13.40 18.89 -10.17
C TYR A 76 -11.96 19.29 -10.49
N SER A 77 -11.49 19.03 -11.72
CA SER A 77 -10.12 19.34 -12.14
C SER A 77 -9.06 18.76 -11.19
N LEU A 78 -9.23 17.49 -10.78
CA LEU A 78 -8.35 16.84 -9.79
C LEU A 78 -6.91 16.62 -10.32
N ASN A 79 -6.70 16.79 -11.63
CA ASN A 79 -5.42 16.62 -12.32
C ASN A 79 -4.81 15.23 -12.13
N ILE A 80 -5.64 14.20 -11.95
CA ILE A 80 -5.19 12.81 -11.95
C ILE A 80 -4.77 12.48 -13.39
N PRO A 81 -3.56 11.91 -13.62
CA PRO A 81 -3.10 11.57 -14.96
C PRO A 81 -4.00 10.51 -15.60
N ALA A 82 -3.92 10.35 -16.92
CA ALA A 82 -4.57 9.23 -17.60
C ALA A 82 -3.95 7.91 -17.13
N LEU A 83 -4.81 6.96 -16.72
CA LEU A 83 -4.40 5.69 -16.13
C LEU A 83 -4.79 4.50 -17.00
N THR A 84 -3.89 3.55 -17.14
CA THR A 84 -4.20 2.16 -17.48
C THR A 84 -3.97 1.28 -16.26
N ASN A 85 -4.54 0.07 -16.23
CA ASN A 85 -4.45 -0.80 -15.06
C ASN A 85 -4.25 -2.27 -15.40
N ASP A 86 -3.55 -2.96 -14.52
CA ASP A 86 -3.49 -4.42 -14.42
C ASP A 86 -4.06 -4.86 -13.07
N THR A 87 -4.80 -5.96 -13.07
CA THR A 87 -5.32 -6.57 -11.84
C THR A 87 -4.91 -8.04 -11.78
N PHE A 88 -4.51 -8.46 -10.58
CA PHE A 88 -4.09 -9.83 -10.31
C PHE A 88 -4.77 -10.33 -9.04
N LYS A 89 -5.33 -11.54 -9.11
CA LYS A 89 -6.02 -12.21 -8.02
C LYS A 89 -5.56 -13.65 -7.96
N ASN A 90 -4.98 -14.05 -6.84
CA ASN A 90 -4.61 -15.44 -6.57
C ASN A 90 -5.10 -15.83 -5.18
N ILE A 91 -5.90 -16.89 -5.10
CA ILE A 91 -6.58 -17.31 -3.87
C ILE A 91 -6.53 -18.82 -3.78
N SER A 92 -6.06 -19.33 -2.64
CA SER A 92 -6.13 -20.73 -2.27
C SER A 92 -6.63 -20.81 -0.84
N LEU A 93 -7.83 -21.33 -0.62
CA LEU A 93 -8.45 -21.42 0.70
C LEU A 93 -8.71 -22.88 1.04
N ASN A 94 -8.18 -23.33 2.17
CA ASN A 94 -8.41 -24.66 2.72
C ASN A 94 -8.59 -24.55 4.23
N ILE A 95 -9.17 -25.58 4.86
CA ILE A 95 -9.42 -25.60 6.31
C ILE A 95 -8.11 -25.54 7.11
N THR A 96 -7.02 -26.16 6.63
CA THR A 96 -5.75 -26.18 7.36
C THR A 96 -4.91 -24.94 7.15
N SER A 97 -4.94 -24.36 5.94
CA SER A 97 -4.11 -23.23 5.57
C SER A 97 -4.61 -22.61 4.28
N GLY A 98 -4.34 -21.33 4.07
CA GLY A 98 -4.67 -20.67 2.82
C GLY A 98 -4.09 -19.29 2.72
N PHE A 99 -4.23 -18.69 1.54
CA PHE A 99 -3.79 -17.33 1.27
C PHE A 99 -4.69 -16.66 0.24
N ALA A 100 -4.65 -15.33 0.23
CA ALA A 100 -5.16 -14.53 -0.86
C ALA A 100 -4.22 -13.37 -1.15
N ASN A 101 -4.00 -13.14 -2.45
CA ASN A 101 -3.26 -12.01 -2.98
C ASN A 101 -4.16 -11.25 -3.95
N TYR A 102 -4.41 -9.99 -3.64
CA TYR A 102 -5.00 -9.03 -4.55
C TYR A 102 -3.97 -7.97 -4.87
N THR A 103 -3.65 -7.80 -6.14
CA THR A 103 -2.73 -6.76 -6.61
C THR A 103 -3.41 -5.94 -7.70
N VAL A 104 -3.33 -4.62 -7.59
CA VAL A 104 -3.78 -3.66 -8.60
C VAL A 104 -2.60 -2.76 -8.93
N ILE A 105 -2.30 -2.60 -10.21
CA ILE A 105 -1.22 -1.73 -10.68
C ILE A 105 -1.82 -0.73 -11.65
N PHE A 106 -1.59 0.55 -11.40
CA PHE A 106 -1.93 1.65 -12.29
C PHE A 106 -0.66 2.15 -12.96
N TYR A 107 -0.76 2.42 -14.26
CA TYR A 107 0.30 2.97 -15.07
C TYR A 107 -0.11 4.31 -15.66
N THR A 108 0.89 5.15 -15.90
CA THR A 108 0.78 6.35 -16.73
C THR A 108 1.62 6.14 -17.98
N SER A 109 1.62 7.12 -18.90
CA SER A 109 2.53 7.13 -20.05
C SER A 109 4.01 7.07 -19.67
N LYS A 110 4.37 7.40 -18.42
CA LYS A 110 5.74 7.36 -17.90
C LYS A 110 6.12 6.05 -17.20
N GLY A 111 5.20 5.08 -17.14
CA GLY A 111 5.41 3.79 -16.48
C GLY A 111 4.53 3.60 -15.23
N PRO A 112 4.92 2.67 -14.33
CA PRO A 112 4.16 2.35 -13.12
C PRO A 112 3.96 3.59 -12.24
N TYR A 113 2.73 3.82 -11.79
CA TYR A 113 2.36 5.00 -11.01
C TYR A 113 1.95 4.64 -9.59
N VAL A 114 1.00 3.72 -9.42
CA VAL A 114 0.54 3.25 -8.11
C VAL A 114 0.38 1.74 -8.16
N ARG A 115 0.94 1.03 -7.19
CA ARG A 115 0.67 -0.40 -6.98
C ARG A 115 0.10 -0.60 -5.59
N VAL A 116 -1.02 -1.30 -5.53
CA VAL A 116 -1.68 -1.69 -4.29
C VAL A 116 -1.72 -3.20 -4.21
N LEU A 117 -1.17 -3.74 -3.14
CA LEU A 117 -1.23 -5.16 -2.81
C LEU A 117 -1.94 -5.31 -1.47
N ALA A 118 -2.91 -6.21 -1.41
CA ALA A 118 -3.52 -6.70 -0.19
C ALA A 118 -3.30 -8.21 -0.12
N TYR A 119 -2.60 -8.65 0.92
CA TYR A 119 -2.21 -10.04 1.07
C TYR A 119 -2.50 -10.54 2.47
N TYR A 120 -3.08 -11.73 2.55
CA TYR A 120 -3.08 -12.51 3.78
C TYR A 120 -2.73 -13.97 3.52
N GLU A 121 -2.22 -14.60 4.56
CA GLU A 121 -2.07 -16.04 4.70
C GLU A 121 -2.51 -16.46 6.10
N TYR A 122 -3.02 -17.68 6.23
CA TYR A 122 -3.42 -18.23 7.51
C TYR A 122 -3.08 -19.71 7.62
N GLU A 123 -2.97 -20.16 8.86
CA GLU A 123 -2.70 -21.55 9.23
C GLU A 123 -3.52 -21.93 10.47
N TYR A 124 -4.14 -23.10 10.42
CA TYR A 124 -4.86 -23.71 11.52
C TYR A 124 -3.87 -24.15 12.61
N VAL A 125 -4.17 -23.81 13.86
CA VAL A 125 -3.34 -24.15 15.02
C VAL A 125 -3.97 -25.29 15.81
N ASN A 126 -5.21 -25.10 16.26
CA ASN A 126 -5.95 -26.04 17.08
C ASN A 126 -7.45 -25.69 17.09
N SER A 127 -8.23 -26.47 17.83
CA SER A 127 -9.63 -26.20 18.08
C SER A 127 -9.91 -26.19 19.58
N TYR A 128 -10.92 -25.43 19.98
CA TYR A 128 -11.39 -25.38 21.36
C TYR A 128 -12.90 -25.16 21.39
N PHE A 129 -13.52 -25.53 22.50
CA PHE A 129 -14.92 -25.21 22.76
C PHE A 129 -15.02 -23.87 23.48
N ARG A 130 -15.97 -23.05 23.05
CA ARG A 130 -16.30 -21.77 23.69
C ARG A 130 -17.80 -21.69 23.89
N ARG A 131 -18.20 -21.19 25.06
CA ARG A 131 -19.60 -20.90 25.34
C ARG A 131 -19.99 -19.55 24.72
N ILE A 132 -20.95 -19.56 23.81
CA ILE A 132 -21.54 -18.36 23.21
C ILE A 132 -23.03 -18.37 23.59
N GLY A 133 -23.38 -17.56 24.59
CA GLY A 133 -24.71 -17.60 25.21
C GLY A 133 -24.96 -18.92 25.97
N ALA A 134 -26.00 -19.66 25.58
CA ALA A 134 -26.36 -20.93 26.20
C ALA A 134 -25.69 -22.15 25.55
N GLU A 135 -25.08 -21.98 24.38
CA GLU A 135 -24.53 -23.08 23.57
C GLU A 135 -23.01 -23.18 23.69
N GLU A 136 -22.50 -24.41 23.63
CA GLU A 136 -21.08 -24.70 23.50
C GLU A 136 -20.76 -24.92 22.02
N VAL A 137 -19.86 -24.10 21.50
CA VAL A 137 -19.55 -24.03 20.07
C VAL A 137 -18.09 -24.41 19.84
N LEU A 138 -17.86 -25.28 18.86
CA LEU A 138 -16.51 -25.60 18.40
C LEU A 138 -15.94 -24.40 17.63
N VAL A 139 -14.75 -23.96 18.02
CA VAL A 139 -14.02 -22.85 17.42
C VAL A 139 -12.71 -23.37 16.84
N TYR A 140 -12.45 -23.05 15.57
CA TYR A 140 -11.18 -23.29 14.91
C TYR A 140 -10.28 -22.09 15.06
N ASN A 141 -9.11 -22.31 15.64
CA ASN A 141 -8.14 -21.28 15.91
C ASN A 141 -7.11 -21.21 14.79
N TYR A 142 -6.91 -20.01 14.25
CA TYR A 142 -5.97 -19.73 13.18
C TYR A 142 -4.95 -18.69 13.59
N THR A 143 -3.73 -18.84 13.08
CA THR A 143 -2.79 -17.72 12.97
C THR A 143 -2.97 -17.11 11.59
N LEU A 144 -3.21 -15.80 11.53
CA LEU A 144 -3.39 -15.02 10.31
C LEU A 144 -2.29 -13.97 10.21
N ARG A 145 -1.63 -13.87 9.06
CA ARG A 145 -0.76 -12.73 8.72
C ARG A 145 -1.43 -11.92 7.64
N TYR A 146 -1.64 -10.63 7.87
CA TYR A 146 -2.33 -9.74 6.94
C TYR A 146 -1.64 -8.38 6.83
N TYR A 147 -1.41 -7.93 5.60
CA TYR A 147 -0.77 -6.66 5.33
C TYR A 147 -1.13 -6.10 3.95
N HIS A 148 -0.97 -4.78 3.82
CA HIS A 148 -1.05 -4.06 2.56
C HIS A 148 0.30 -3.46 2.20
N ILE A 149 0.62 -3.47 0.91
CA ILE A 149 1.76 -2.72 0.36
C ILE A 149 1.23 -1.70 -0.62
N TYR A 150 1.65 -0.45 -0.45
CA TYR A 150 1.36 0.65 -1.36
C TYR A 150 2.67 1.21 -1.91
N ASP A 151 2.92 0.95 -3.19
CA ASP A 151 4.01 1.59 -3.91
C ASP A 151 3.43 2.78 -4.70
N GLY A 152 4.09 3.92 -4.66
CA GLY A 152 3.68 5.11 -5.40
C GLY A 152 4.81 6.13 -5.51
N PRO A 153 4.51 7.38 -5.92
CA PRO A 153 5.51 8.44 -6.01
C PRO A 153 6.17 8.80 -4.65
N TRP A 154 5.57 8.38 -3.54
CA TRP A 154 6.10 8.47 -2.18
C TRP A 154 7.06 7.33 -1.79
N GLY A 155 7.28 6.35 -2.65
CA GLY A 155 8.00 5.11 -2.34
C GLY A 155 7.07 4.00 -1.86
N ARG A 156 7.58 3.11 -0.99
CA ARG A 156 6.86 1.93 -0.50
C ARG A 156 6.35 2.15 0.92
N ILE A 157 5.06 1.88 1.13
CA ILE A 157 4.42 1.87 2.46
C ILE A 157 3.92 0.45 2.75
N LEU A 158 4.38 -0.13 3.85
CA LEU A 158 3.82 -1.35 4.43
C LEU A 158 2.83 -0.95 5.54
N LEU A 159 1.61 -1.45 5.45
CA LEU A 159 0.56 -1.19 6.42
C LEU A 159 -0.01 -2.50 6.94
N TYR A 160 -0.32 -2.55 8.22
CA TYR A 160 -1.08 -3.62 8.86
C TYR A 160 -2.46 -3.08 9.24
N PRO A 161 -3.47 -3.23 8.37
CA PRO A 161 -4.81 -2.73 8.68
C PRO A 161 -5.39 -3.44 9.91
N GLN A 162 -6.14 -2.69 10.71
CA GLN A 162 -6.92 -3.29 11.79
C GLN A 162 -8.01 -4.17 11.21
N LEU A 163 -8.21 -5.33 11.84
CA LEU A 163 -9.29 -6.24 11.52
C LEU A 163 -10.52 -5.96 12.39
N ILE A 164 -11.68 -6.11 11.78
CA ILE A 164 -12.99 -5.82 12.36
C ILE A 164 -13.85 -7.06 12.16
N ASP A 165 -14.28 -7.65 13.27
CA ASP A 165 -15.34 -8.64 13.27
C ASP A 165 -16.70 -7.93 13.27
N VAL A 166 -17.45 -8.08 12.19
CA VAL A 166 -18.72 -7.37 11.98
C VAL A 166 -19.83 -7.92 12.89
N TYR A 167 -19.78 -9.19 13.25
CA TYR A 167 -20.84 -9.84 14.03
C TYR A 167 -20.46 -10.12 15.49
N LEU A 168 -19.22 -9.81 15.88
CA LEU A 168 -18.70 -10.01 17.25
C LEU A 168 -18.74 -11.48 17.73
N ASN A 169 -18.63 -12.41 16.78
CA ASN A 169 -18.66 -13.85 17.00
C ASN A 169 -17.27 -14.51 16.91
N LEU A 170 -16.23 -13.76 16.53
CA LEU A 170 -14.86 -14.22 16.36
C LEU A 170 -14.02 -13.93 17.60
N ASP A 171 -13.06 -14.81 17.88
CA ASP A 171 -11.97 -14.51 18.81
C ASP A 171 -10.83 -13.84 18.05
N LEU A 172 -10.71 -12.53 18.18
CA LEU A 172 -9.74 -11.75 17.42
C LEU A 172 -8.69 -11.13 18.37
N ARG A 173 -7.42 -11.52 18.21
CA ARG A 173 -6.31 -10.97 19.01
C ARG A 173 -5.15 -10.56 18.14
N TYR A 174 -4.75 -9.30 18.22
CA TYR A 174 -3.56 -8.80 17.53
C TYR A 174 -2.28 -9.19 18.28
N LEU A 175 -1.32 -9.78 17.56
CA LEU A 175 -0.02 -10.17 18.11
C LEU A 175 1.12 -9.20 17.72
N GLY A 176 0.88 -8.28 16.78
CA GLY A 176 1.90 -7.37 16.24
C GLY A 176 2.35 -7.76 14.82
N ASN A 177 2.96 -6.81 14.11
CA ASN A 177 3.52 -6.99 12.76
C ASN A 177 2.56 -7.62 11.72
N GLY A 178 1.27 -7.31 11.82
CA GLY A 178 0.24 -7.86 10.93
C GLY A 178 -0.19 -9.28 11.26
N THR A 179 0.28 -9.86 12.37
CA THR A 179 -0.12 -11.19 12.82
C THR A 179 -1.28 -11.10 13.81
N TRP A 180 -2.26 -11.99 13.62
CA TRP A 180 -3.49 -12.09 14.39
C TRP A 180 -3.75 -13.55 14.77
N ILE A 181 -4.36 -13.76 15.93
CA ILE A 181 -5.07 -14.99 16.24
C ILE A 181 -6.53 -14.75 15.87
N VAL A 182 -7.13 -15.71 15.15
CA VAL A 182 -8.52 -15.66 14.71
C VAL A 182 -9.20 -16.99 15.05
N GLY A 183 -10.10 -16.98 16.02
CA GLY A 183 -10.99 -18.10 16.34
C GLY A 183 -12.30 -17.99 15.56
N ILE A 184 -12.60 -18.99 14.73
CA ILE A 184 -13.78 -19.05 13.87
C ILE A 184 -14.74 -20.15 14.35
N PRO A 185 -15.98 -19.81 14.74
CA PRO A 185 -16.99 -20.80 15.12
C PRO A 185 -17.51 -21.59 13.91
N VAL A 186 -17.63 -22.91 14.04
CA VAL A 186 -17.98 -23.80 12.91
C VAL A 186 -19.44 -23.66 12.45
N ASN A 187 -20.37 -23.41 13.39
CA ASN A 187 -21.82 -23.42 13.12
C ASN A 187 -22.46 -22.02 13.24
N MET A 188 -21.67 -20.95 13.09
CA MET A 188 -22.18 -19.58 13.19
C MET A 188 -21.76 -18.76 12.00
N THR A 189 -22.59 -17.79 11.64
CA THR A 189 -22.24 -16.79 10.63
C THR A 189 -21.20 -15.84 11.21
N TRP A 190 -20.16 -15.58 10.43
CA TRP A 190 -19.09 -14.67 10.78
C TRP A 190 -18.70 -13.83 9.57
N ARG A 191 -18.13 -12.65 9.83
CA ARG A 191 -17.64 -11.77 8.78
C ARG A 191 -16.47 -10.94 9.29
N LEU A 192 -15.30 -11.24 8.75
CA LEU A 192 -14.07 -10.51 9.03
C LEU A 192 -13.76 -9.55 7.89
N ILE A 193 -13.58 -8.27 8.22
CA ILE A 193 -13.16 -7.24 7.27
C ILE A 193 -11.98 -6.46 7.85
N ASP A 194 -11.27 -5.73 7.01
CA ASP A 194 -10.32 -4.74 7.48
C ASP A 194 -10.96 -3.35 7.67
N LYS A 195 -10.18 -2.39 8.19
CA LYS A 195 -10.62 -0.99 8.33
C LYS A 195 -10.98 -0.26 7.02
N PHE A 196 -10.65 -0.85 5.87
CA PHE A 196 -11.04 -0.37 4.54
C PHE A 196 -12.17 -1.21 3.93
N GLU A 197 -12.81 -2.03 4.76
CA GLU A 197 -13.93 -2.91 4.42
C GLU A 197 -13.61 -4.00 3.40
N ILE A 198 -12.33 -4.35 3.23
CA ILE A 198 -11.88 -5.47 2.41
C ILE A 198 -12.18 -6.77 3.15
N PRO A 199 -12.95 -7.71 2.57
CA PRO A 199 -13.31 -8.96 3.22
C PRO A 199 -12.13 -9.94 3.26
N ILE A 200 -11.94 -10.58 4.40
CA ILE A 200 -10.93 -11.62 4.63
C ILE A 200 -11.65 -12.94 4.82
N LYS A 201 -11.19 -13.98 4.11
CA LYS A 201 -11.74 -15.34 4.19
C LYS A 201 -10.67 -16.28 4.72
N ILE A 202 -11.06 -17.10 5.68
CA ILE A 202 -10.21 -18.08 6.36
C ILE A 202 -11.01 -19.38 6.41
N GLY A 203 -10.38 -20.50 6.10
CA GLY A 203 -11.07 -21.77 5.93
C GLY A 203 -11.94 -21.79 4.67
N ARG A 204 -13.01 -22.59 4.72
CA ARG A 204 -13.94 -22.82 3.61
C ARG A 204 -15.21 -21.99 3.74
#